data_AF-A0A5B7TI05-F1
#
_entry.id   AF-A0A5B7TI05-F1
#
_cell.length_a   1.000
_cell.length_b   1.000
_cell.length_c   1.000
_cell.angle_alpha   90.00
_cell.angle_beta   90.00
_cell.angle_gamma   90.00
#
_symmetry.space_group_name_H-M   'P 1'
#
loop_
_entity.id
_entity.type
_entity.pdbx_description
1 polymer ?
#
loop_
_entity_poly.entity_id
_entity_poly.type
_entity_poly.pdbx_seq_one_letter_code
_entity_poly.pdbx_strand_id
1 'polypeptide(L)' 'MIERIITIIIIITAIYILYKNIKKKSSGSCDCSSCTSHCQKYNNKSGV' A
#
# COMPACT_ATOMS: atom_id res chain seq x y z
N MET A 1 10.73 17.17 -27.37
CA MET A 1 9.84 15.98 -27.47
C MET A 1 10.23 14.91 -26.44
N ILE A 2 11.50 14.50 -26.37
CA ILE A 2 12.04 13.51 -25.40
C ILE A 2 11.83 13.91 -23.93
N GLU A 3 11.97 15.20 -23.62
CA GLU A 3 11.81 15.73 -22.25
C GLU A 3 10.42 15.44 -21.65
N ARG A 4 9.36 15.53 -22.46
CA ARG A 4 7.98 15.19 -22.05
C ARG A 4 7.80 13.69 -21.81
N ILE A 5 8.48 12.85 -22.60
CA ILE A 5 8.41 11.39 -22.49
C ILE A 5 9.01 10.95 -21.15
N ILE A 6 10.16 11.50 -20.77
CA ILE A 6 10.83 11.17 -19.51
C ILE A 6 9.95 11.58 -18.32
N THR A 7 9.34 12.77 -18.37
CA THR A 7 8.40 13.22 -17.33
C THR A 7 7.21 12.26 -17.16
N ILE A 8 6.60 11.82 -18.27
CA ILE A 8 5.45 10.90 -18.22
C ILE A 8 5.86 9.55 -17.61
N ILE A 9 7.04 9.02 -17.97
CA ILE A 9 7.55 7.76 -17.41
C ILE A 9 7.74 7.85 -15.89
N ILE A 10 8.31 8.96 -15.40
CA ILE A 10 8.54 9.16 -13.97
C ILE A 10 7.20 9.20 -13.21
N ILE A 11 6.21 9.94 -13.73
CA ILE A 11 4.89 10.06 -13.11
C ILE A 11 4.19 8.70 -13.04
N ILE A 12 4.14 7.95 -14.14
CA ILE A 12 3.52 6.62 -14.19
C ILE A 12 4.21 5.67 -13.20
N THR A 13 5.54 5.69 -13.15
CA THR A 13 6.32 4.84 -12.25
C THR A 13 6.05 5.18 -10.78
N ALA A 14 6.00 6.46 -10.43
CA ALA A 14 5.70 6.91 -9.07
C ALA A 14 4.29 6.48 -8.63
N ILE A 15 3.28 6.68 -9.48
CA ILE A 15 1.90 6.24 -9.20
C ILE A 15 1.82 4.71 -9.07
N TYR A 16 2.50 3.97 -9.95
CA TYR A 16 2.54 2.50 -9.90
C TYR A 16 3.15 1.98 -8.59
N ILE A 17 4.30 2.54 -8.18
CA ILE A 17 4.96 2.19 -6.91
C ILE A 17 4.05 2.52 -5.74
N LEU A 18 3.46 3.72 -5.71
CA LEU A 18 2.56 4.14 -4.64
C LEU A 18 1.35 3.18 -4.54
N TYR A 19 0.67 2.92 -5.66
CA TYR A 19 -0.50 2.04 -5.71
C TYR A 19 -0.14 0.60 -5.30
N LYS A 20 1.00 0.08 -5.77
CA LYS A 20 1.49 -1.24 -5.38
C LYS A 20 1.79 -1.33 -3.88
N ASN A 21 2.42 -0.31 -3.30
CA ASN A 21 2.72 -0.25 -1.87
C ASN A 21 1.46 -0.09 -1.01
N ILE A 22 0.51 0.76 -1.42
CA ILE A 22 -0.78 0.92 -0.75
C ILE A 22 -1.57 -0.38 -0.85
N LYS A 23 -1.63 -1.03 -2.02
CA LYS A 23 -2.31 -2.32 -2.19
C LYS A 23 -1.66 -3.41 -1.34
N LYS A 24 -0.33 -3.46 -1.27
CA LYS A 24 0.40 -4.41 -0.41
C LYS A 24 0.11 -4.16 1.08
N LYS A 25 0.07 -2.90 1.53
CA LYS A 25 -0.30 -2.54 2.92
C LYS A 25 -1.77 -2.82 3.23
N SER A 26 -2.69 -2.57 2.30
CA SER A 26 -4.13 -2.79 2.49
C SER A 26 -4.55 -4.27 2.39
N SER A 27 -3.75 -5.11 1.72
CA SER A 27 -4.00 -6.57 1.63
C SER A 27 -3.60 -7.33 2.90
N GLY A 28 -3.20 -6.63 3.96
CA GLY A 28 -3.08 -7.21 5.30
C GLY A 28 -1.85 -8.12 5.51
N SER A 29 -0.80 -8.03 4.68
CA SER A 29 0.46 -8.70 5.00
C SER A 29 1.16 -7.96 6.14
N CYS A 30 0.87 -8.38 7.36
CA CYS A 30 1.57 -7.96 8.56
C CYS A 30 2.94 -8.66 8.58
N ASP A 31 3.98 -7.99 8.09
CA ASP A 31 5.39 -8.42 8.23
C ASP A 31 5.83 -8.22 9.69
N CYS A 32 5.27 -9.03 10.58
CA CYS A 32 5.47 -8.89 12.01
C CYS A 32 6.11 -10.17 12.55
N SER A 33 7.44 -10.21 12.51
CA SER A 33 8.24 -11.34 13.01
C SER A 33 8.04 -11.63 14.50
N SER A 34 7.35 -10.74 15.24
CA SER A 34 7.02 -10.90 16.65
C SER A 34 5.72 -10.16 17.00
N CYS A 35 4.64 -10.41 16.25
CA CYS A 35 3.33 -9.89 16.61
C CYS A 35 2.76 -10.64 17.82
N THR A 36 3.21 -10.23 18.99
CA THR A 36 2.57 -10.56 20.26
C THR A 36 1.17 -9.94 20.26
N SER A 37 0.17 -10.77 19.99
CA SER A 37 -1.21 -10.69 20.52
C SER A 37 -2.03 -9.41 20.35
N HIS A 38 -1.53 -8.35 19.70
CA HIS A 38 -2.14 -7.02 19.75
C HIS A 38 -2.24 -6.35 18.37
N CYS A 39 -2.22 -7.13 17.30
CA CYS A 39 -2.81 -6.67 16.04
C CYS A 39 -4.33 -6.69 16.21
N GLN A 40 -4.91 -5.55 16.60
CA GLN A 40 -6.34 -5.31 16.45
C GLN A 40 -6.68 -5.40 14.96
N LYS A 41 -6.96 -6.63 14.52
CA LYS A 41 -7.72 -6.91 13.32
C LYS A 41 -9.04 -6.17 13.51
N TYR A 42 -9.24 -5.13 12.71
CA TYR A 42 -10.42 -4.28 12.71
C TYR A 42 -11.67 -5.16 12.82
N ASN A 43 -12.22 -5.25 14.03
CA ASN A 43 -13.40 -6.04 14.31
C ASN A 43 -14.60 -5.17 13.93
N ASN A 44 -14.80 -4.98 12.62
CA ASN A 44 -16.07 -4.45 12.13
C ASN A 44 -17.04 -5.63 11.94
N LYS A 45 -17.36 -6.27 13.08
CA LYS A 45 -18.59 -7.00 13.29
C LYS A 45 -19.07 -6.68 14.71
N SER A 46 -20.13 -5.88 14.76
CA SER A 46 -21.08 -5.67 15.87
C SER A 46 -20.98 -4.37 16.69
N GLY A 47 -22.09 -3.59 16.63
CA GLY A 47 -22.51 -2.50 17.53
C GLY A 47 -22.24 -1.12 16.93
N VAL A 48 -23.22 -0.31 16.50
CA VAL A 48 -24.51 0.07 17.11
C VAL A 48 -25.49 0.44 16.01
#